data_AF-A0A101JBE1-F1
#
_entry.id   AF-A0A101JBE1-F1
#
_cell.length_a   1.000
_cell.length_b   1.000
_cell.length_c   1.000
_cell.angle_alpha   90.00
_cell.angle_beta   90.00
_cell.angle_gamma   90.00
#
_symmetry.space_group_name_H-M   'P 1'
#
loop_
_entity.id
_entity.type
_entity.pdbx_description
1 polymer ?
#
loop_
_entity_poly.entity_id
_entity_poly.type
_entity_poly.pdbx_seq_one_letter_code
_entity_poly.pdbx_strand_id
1 'polypeptide(L)'
;MDIGGVVAAAEELLARPFLDGSADSSDWLEGAAQSGSQAHFVPIAVFASLHETTADHDGTAWRLLDEAYQSFEQFRRDVVAALTTRWRPPEPHSFHAEYERVVAGDESVSSLEYDLAMFTSGEPFPAWRHEGRIITLLLGQMDKEFPLVLTVAAVEVATRLLNHDFRQPISYSNLAMRDELVEEPPHETHQLLISGKDAVAVSNGRELLMYCWSVRTALVNVAVWNADPGLRSPVQDFRHTEILRLECPSARLYVESAPDPSQSLPEPLPEGAGTYSVRVARRRQPPDRAESPSQPTDEPHTEEFTIDLWRTGDLPQEWLDLLDDDGLQR
;
A
#
# COMPACT_ATOMS: atom_id res chain seq x y z
N MET A 1 -21.83 -21.54 -9.53
CA MET A 1 -21.64 -22.03 -8.15
C MET A 1 -22.88 -21.68 -7.34
N ASP A 2 -23.26 -22.44 -6.30
CA ASP A 2 -24.37 -22.04 -5.42
C ASP A 2 -23.89 -21.12 -4.28
N ILE A 3 -24.82 -20.46 -3.57
CA ILE A 3 -24.48 -19.49 -2.51
C ILE A 3 -23.62 -20.15 -1.42
N GLY A 4 -23.93 -21.39 -1.04
CA GLY A 4 -23.18 -22.13 -0.02
C GLY A 4 -21.73 -22.39 -0.44
N GLY A 5 -21.50 -22.77 -1.69
CA GLY A 5 -20.17 -22.93 -2.27
C GLY A 5 -19.38 -21.63 -2.30
N VAL A 6 -20.01 -20.50 -2.64
CA VAL A 6 -19.34 -19.19 -2.65
C VAL A 6 -18.92 -18.77 -1.25
N VAL A 7 -19.78 -18.97 -0.24
CA VAL A 7 -19.43 -18.68 1.16
C VAL A 7 -18.25 -19.54 1.61
N ALA A 8 -18.24 -20.83 1.27
CA ALA A 8 -17.12 -21.72 1.60
C ALA A 8 -15.82 -21.29 0.90
N ALA A 9 -15.89 -20.89 -0.37
CA ALA A 9 -14.73 -20.36 -1.10
C ALA A 9 -14.19 -19.08 -0.43
N ALA A 10 -15.08 -18.17 -0.02
CA ALA A 10 -14.68 -16.94 0.68
C ALA A 10 -13.99 -17.22 2.02
N GLU A 11 -14.48 -18.20 2.79
CA GLU A 11 -13.84 -18.67 4.03
C GLU A 11 -12.49 -19.34 3.77
N GLU A 12 -12.38 -20.13 2.69
CA GLU A 12 -11.12 -20.76 2.29
C GLU A 12 -10.07 -19.71 1.90
N LEU A 13 -10.46 -18.67 1.16
CA LEU A 13 -9.56 -17.58 0.77
C LEU A 13 -9.01 -16.78 1.96
N LEU A 14 -9.74 -16.72 3.07
CA LEU A 14 -9.23 -16.12 4.32
C LEU A 14 -8.06 -16.91 4.92
N ALA A 15 -8.16 -18.25 4.87
CA ALA A 15 -7.15 -19.13 5.47
C ALA A 15 -5.98 -19.45 4.53
N ARG A 16 -6.15 -19.23 3.22
CA ARG A 16 -5.16 -19.58 2.20
C ARG A 16 -3.94 -18.63 2.28
N PRO A 17 -2.70 -19.13 2.39
CA PRO A 17 -1.53 -18.27 2.33
C PRO A 17 -1.36 -17.67 0.93
N PHE A 18 -0.86 -16.44 0.86
CA PHE A 18 -0.39 -15.89 -0.41
C PHE A 18 0.88 -16.64 -0.83
N LEU A 19 1.08 -16.79 -2.15
CA LEU A 19 2.18 -17.60 -2.70
C LEU A 19 3.28 -16.68 -3.25
N ASP A 20 4.52 -16.95 -2.86
CA ASP A 20 5.70 -16.32 -3.46
C ASP A 20 5.96 -16.95 -4.83
N GLY A 21 5.50 -16.32 -5.91
CA GLY A 21 5.74 -16.79 -7.27
C GLY A 21 4.73 -16.27 -8.30
N SER A 22 5.00 -16.53 -9.59
CA SER A 22 4.07 -16.21 -10.67
C SER A 22 2.79 -17.02 -10.51
N ALA A 23 1.62 -16.39 -10.55
CA ALA A 23 0.35 -17.11 -10.55
C ALA A 23 0.30 -18.09 -11.73
N ASP A 24 -0.34 -19.23 -11.51
CA ASP A 24 -0.79 -20.06 -12.61
C ASP A 24 -1.78 -19.25 -13.45
N SER A 25 -1.41 -18.92 -14.69
CA SER A 25 -2.32 -18.29 -15.64
C SER A 25 -3.40 -19.29 -16.03
N SER A 26 -4.53 -19.31 -15.31
CA SER A 26 -5.70 -20.05 -15.74
C SER A 26 -6.65 -19.10 -16.47
N ASP A 27 -7.26 -19.62 -17.54
CA ASP A 27 -8.44 -19.03 -18.15
C ASP A 27 -9.50 -18.71 -17.05
N TRP A 28 -10.35 -17.69 -17.25
CA TRP A 28 -11.46 -17.33 -16.33
C TRP A 28 -12.48 -18.46 -16.24
N LEU A 29 -12.11 -19.53 -15.54
CA LEU A 29 -12.89 -20.75 -15.35
C LEU A 29 -13.57 -20.67 -13.99
N GLU A 30 -14.87 -20.92 -13.99
CA GLU A 30 -15.67 -20.92 -12.76
C GLU A 30 -15.10 -21.92 -11.74
N GLY A 31 -14.82 -21.43 -10.52
CA GLY A 31 -14.26 -22.19 -9.42
C GLY A 31 -12.74 -22.38 -9.45
N ALA A 32 -12.06 -21.98 -10.52
CA ALA A 32 -10.60 -22.04 -10.59
C ALA A 32 -9.99 -20.83 -9.88
N ALA A 33 -9.41 -21.06 -8.71
CA ALA A 33 -8.77 -20.01 -7.93
C ALA A 33 -7.42 -19.62 -8.53
N GLN A 34 -7.29 -18.38 -8.97
CA GLN A 34 -6.02 -17.76 -9.31
C GLN A 34 -5.42 -17.16 -8.03
N SER A 35 -4.13 -17.37 -7.80
CA SER A 35 -3.45 -16.98 -6.57
C SER A 35 -2.09 -16.36 -6.89
N GLY A 36 -1.80 -15.23 -6.26
CA GLY A 36 -0.49 -14.57 -6.31
C GLY A 36 0.01 -14.22 -4.92
N SER A 37 1.03 -13.37 -4.89
CA SER A 37 1.74 -12.88 -3.70
C SER A 37 0.91 -11.97 -2.79
N GLN A 38 -0.15 -11.34 -3.31
CA GLN A 38 -0.97 -10.38 -2.54
C GLN A 38 -2.47 -10.51 -2.78
N ALA A 39 -2.89 -11.45 -3.63
CA ALA A 39 -4.30 -11.61 -3.94
C ALA A 39 -4.65 -13.03 -4.35
N HIS A 40 -5.91 -13.38 -4.11
CA HIS A 40 -6.58 -14.55 -4.65
C HIS A 40 -7.86 -14.13 -5.34
N PHE A 41 -8.14 -14.67 -6.53
CA PHE A 41 -9.36 -14.45 -7.28
C PHE A 41 -10.00 -15.78 -7.61
N VAL A 42 -11.30 -15.90 -7.37
CA VAL A 42 -12.08 -17.10 -7.74
C VAL A 42 -13.29 -16.64 -8.55
N PRO A 43 -13.30 -16.86 -9.87
CA PRO A 43 -14.51 -16.66 -10.67
C PRO A 43 -15.61 -17.58 -10.14
N ILE A 44 -16.75 -17.01 -9.76
CA ILE A 44 -17.91 -17.75 -9.22
C ILE A 44 -19.09 -17.79 -10.20
N ALA A 45 -19.07 -16.93 -11.21
CA ALA A 45 -19.92 -17.01 -12.39
C ALA A 45 -19.22 -16.33 -13.59
N VAL A 46 -19.38 -16.91 -14.78
CA VAL A 46 -18.74 -16.43 -16.02
C VAL A 46 -19.76 -16.44 -17.16
N PHE A 47 -19.83 -15.35 -17.91
CA PHE A 47 -20.59 -15.25 -19.15
C PHE A 47 -19.62 -14.96 -20.29
N ALA A 48 -19.69 -15.79 -21.35
CA ALA A 48 -18.78 -15.74 -22.50
C ALA A 48 -18.71 -14.35 -23.15
N SER A 49 -17.59 -14.04 -23.79
CA SER A 49 -17.38 -12.71 -24.40
C SER A 49 -18.32 -12.47 -25.58
N LEU A 50 -18.57 -11.19 -25.90
CA LEU A 50 -19.39 -10.84 -27.07
C LEU A 50 -18.73 -11.25 -28.40
N HIS A 51 -17.42 -11.50 -28.40
CA HIS A 51 -16.71 -11.97 -29.60
C HIS A 51 -16.98 -13.46 -29.90
N GLU A 52 -17.29 -14.24 -28.86
CA GLU A 52 -17.67 -15.65 -28.99
C GLU A 52 -19.15 -15.84 -29.34
N THR A 53 -19.98 -14.80 -29.14
CA THR A 53 -21.32 -14.73 -29.74
C THR A 53 -21.23 -14.41 -31.22
N THR A 54 -21.88 -15.21 -32.07
CA THR A 54 -22.00 -14.97 -33.52
C THR A 54 -22.40 -13.53 -33.81
N ALA A 55 -21.83 -12.93 -34.88
CA ALA A 55 -22.06 -11.54 -35.28
C ALA A 55 -23.49 -11.07 -34.98
N ASP A 56 -23.60 -10.09 -34.08
CA ASP A 56 -24.85 -9.57 -33.50
C ASP A 56 -25.66 -8.77 -34.53
N HIS A 57 -26.12 -9.44 -35.58
CA HIS A 57 -26.85 -8.82 -36.68
C HIS A 57 -28.27 -8.40 -36.28
N ASP A 58 -28.79 -8.88 -35.14
CA ASP A 58 -30.15 -8.64 -34.66
C ASP A 58 -30.24 -7.95 -33.28
N GLY A 59 -29.11 -7.60 -32.66
CA GLY A 59 -29.06 -6.92 -31.36
C GLY A 59 -29.33 -7.83 -30.15
N THR A 60 -29.34 -9.15 -30.35
CA THR A 60 -29.59 -10.13 -29.29
C THR A 60 -28.41 -10.26 -28.33
N ALA A 61 -27.17 -10.06 -28.78
CA ALA A 61 -25.99 -10.24 -27.93
C ALA A 61 -25.94 -9.24 -26.79
N TRP A 62 -26.29 -7.97 -27.06
CA TRP A 62 -26.41 -6.94 -26.02
C TRP A 62 -27.50 -7.25 -24.99
N ARG A 63 -28.65 -7.77 -25.44
CA ARG A 63 -29.74 -8.17 -24.52
C ARG A 63 -29.29 -9.31 -23.60
N LEU A 64 -28.60 -10.32 -24.15
CA LEU A 64 -28.10 -11.44 -23.37
C LEU A 64 -27.03 -11.00 -22.36
N LEU A 65 -26.17 -10.05 -22.73
CA LEU A 65 -25.19 -9.47 -21.80
C LEU A 65 -25.88 -8.71 -20.65
N ASP A 66 -26.90 -7.91 -20.93
CA ASP A 66 -27.67 -7.20 -19.89
C ASP A 66 -28.43 -8.18 -18.97
N GLU A 67 -29.05 -9.22 -19.54
CA GLU A 67 -29.69 -10.30 -18.78
C GLU A 67 -28.69 -11.03 -17.87
N ALA A 68 -27.49 -11.33 -18.39
CA ALA A 68 -26.42 -11.95 -17.62
C ALA A 68 -25.93 -11.02 -16.49
N TYR A 69 -25.71 -9.74 -16.79
CA TYR A 69 -25.30 -8.74 -15.81
C TYR A 69 -26.32 -8.62 -14.66
N GLN A 70 -27.60 -8.50 -14.98
CA GLN A 70 -28.67 -8.42 -13.98
C GLN A 70 -28.75 -9.71 -13.14
N SER A 71 -28.57 -10.87 -13.77
CA SER A 71 -28.54 -12.16 -13.07
C SER A 71 -27.36 -12.25 -12.10
N PHE A 72 -26.15 -11.86 -12.53
CA PHE A 72 -24.95 -11.87 -11.69
C PHE A 72 -25.03 -10.85 -10.57
N GLU A 73 -25.58 -9.66 -10.83
CA GLU A 73 -25.79 -8.64 -9.81
C GLU A 73 -26.80 -9.10 -8.75
N GLN A 74 -27.89 -9.77 -9.14
CA GLN A 74 -28.81 -10.37 -8.19
C GLN A 74 -28.12 -11.46 -7.36
N PHE A 75 -27.38 -12.36 -8.01
CA PHE A 75 -26.63 -13.41 -7.33
C PHE A 75 -25.60 -12.82 -6.35
N ARG A 76 -24.88 -11.75 -6.74
CA ARG A 76 -23.95 -11.01 -5.88
C ARG A 76 -24.65 -10.49 -4.62
N ARG A 77 -25.84 -9.88 -4.73
CA ARG A 77 -26.61 -9.40 -3.56
C ARG A 77 -27.01 -10.54 -2.63
N ASP A 78 -27.41 -11.68 -3.17
CA ASP A 78 -27.79 -12.85 -2.38
C ASP A 78 -26.58 -13.42 -1.61
N VAL A 79 -25.40 -13.47 -2.25
CA VAL A 79 -24.15 -13.85 -1.59
C VAL A 79 -23.75 -12.81 -0.54
N VAL A 80 -23.85 -11.51 -0.82
CA VAL A 80 -23.56 -10.45 0.17
C VAL A 80 -24.43 -10.63 1.42
N ALA A 81 -25.73 -10.91 1.25
CA ALA A 81 -26.62 -11.17 2.37
C ALA A 81 -26.21 -12.42 3.18
N ALA A 82 -25.81 -13.49 2.50
CA ALA A 82 -25.33 -14.71 3.14
C ALA A 82 -24.02 -14.47 3.93
N LEU A 83 -23.05 -13.78 3.34
CA LEU A 83 -21.79 -13.43 4.01
C LEU A 83 -22.02 -12.48 5.19
N THR A 84 -22.92 -11.50 5.05
CA THR A 84 -23.30 -10.56 6.14
C THR A 84 -23.99 -11.26 7.32
N THR A 85 -24.61 -12.42 7.11
CA THR A 85 -25.19 -13.21 8.21
C THR A 85 -24.10 -13.90 9.03
N ARG A 86 -22.94 -14.17 8.42
CA ARG A 86 -21.84 -14.94 8.99
C ARG A 86 -20.73 -14.04 9.54
N TRP A 87 -20.53 -12.89 8.91
CA TRP A 87 -19.54 -11.88 9.23
C TRP A 87 -20.24 -10.57 9.64
N ARG A 88 -19.46 -9.52 9.89
CA ARG A 88 -20.01 -8.16 10.05
C ARG A 88 -20.56 -7.62 8.73
N PRO A 89 -21.41 -6.57 8.74
CA PRO A 89 -21.79 -5.86 7.51
C PRO A 89 -20.56 -5.42 6.72
N PRO A 90 -20.59 -5.51 5.37
CA PRO A 90 -19.49 -5.05 4.54
C PRO A 90 -19.36 -3.53 4.59
N GLU A 91 -18.14 -3.05 4.45
CA GLU A 91 -17.81 -1.64 4.27
C GLU A 91 -17.55 -1.36 2.78
N PRO A 92 -17.88 -0.16 2.29
CA PRO A 92 -17.50 0.25 0.94
C PRO A 92 -15.96 0.36 0.84
N HIS A 93 -15.35 -0.32 -0.14
CA HIS A 93 -13.92 -0.22 -0.43
C HIS A 93 -13.67 0.15 -1.90
N SER A 94 -12.76 1.08 -2.14
CA SER A 94 -12.30 1.44 -3.48
C SER A 94 -10.94 0.81 -3.72
N PHE A 95 -10.81 0.05 -4.81
CA PHE A 95 -9.57 -0.61 -5.22
C PHE A 95 -8.66 0.27 -6.08
N HIS A 96 -8.93 1.58 -6.14
CA HIS A 96 -8.16 2.50 -6.98
C HIS A 96 -6.67 2.51 -6.60
N ALA A 97 -6.34 2.51 -5.30
CA ALA A 97 -4.95 2.51 -4.85
C ALA A 97 -4.22 1.21 -5.21
N GLU A 98 -4.90 0.07 -5.09
CA GLU A 98 -4.39 -1.24 -5.46
C GLU A 98 -4.18 -1.36 -6.97
N TYR A 99 -5.09 -0.82 -7.78
CA TYR A 99 -4.94 -0.75 -9.24
C TYR A 99 -3.77 0.14 -9.68
N GLU A 100 -3.59 1.32 -9.08
CA GLU A 100 -2.45 2.19 -9.41
C GLU A 100 -1.11 1.50 -9.14
N ARG A 101 -1.02 0.59 -8.16
CA ARG A 101 0.19 -0.24 -7.94
C ARG A 101 0.48 -1.18 -9.11
N VAL A 102 -0.57 -1.83 -9.64
CA VAL A 102 -0.46 -2.69 -10.83
C VAL A 102 0.07 -1.89 -12.01
N VAL A 103 -0.56 -0.76 -12.29
CA VAL A 103 -0.21 0.12 -13.43
C VAL A 103 1.20 0.68 -13.28
N ALA A 104 1.65 0.98 -12.07
CA ALA A 104 3.00 1.44 -11.78
C ALA A 104 4.09 0.37 -11.99
N GLY A 105 3.71 -0.87 -12.32
CA GLY A 105 4.65 -1.97 -12.58
C GLY A 105 5.24 -2.56 -11.30
N ASP A 106 4.51 -2.51 -10.19
CA ASP A 106 4.89 -3.20 -8.96
C ASP A 106 4.89 -4.72 -9.21
N GLU A 107 6.09 -5.32 -9.27
CA GLU A 107 6.30 -6.75 -9.52
C GLU A 107 5.57 -7.62 -8.47
N SER A 108 5.26 -7.08 -7.29
CA SER A 108 4.51 -7.78 -6.24
C SER A 108 3.02 -7.99 -6.57
N VAL A 109 2.52 -7.40 -7.65
CA VAL A 109 1.13 -7.51 -8.13
C VAL A 109 1.03 -8.17 -9.52
N SER A 110 2.16 -8.59 -10.10
CA SER A 110 2.36 -8.80 -11.55
C SER A 110 1.62 -9.97 -12.21
N SER A 111 0.80 -10.74 -11.48
CA SER A 111 0.21 -11.96 -12.02
C SER A 111 -1.30 -11.91 -12.21
N LEU A 112 -1.94 -10.84 -11.75
CA LEU A 112 -3.41 -10.71 -11.69
C LEU A 112 -3.88 -9.35 -12.24
N GLU A 113 -3.04 -8.69 -13.07
CA GLU A 113 -3.28 -7.37 -13.66
C GLU A 113 -4.61 -7.28 -14.42
N TYR A 114 -4.97 -8.32 -15.17
CA TYR A 114 -6.21 -8.34 -15.96
C TYR A 114 -7.46 -8.42 -15.09
N ASP A 115 -7.42 -9.22 -14.02
CA ASP A 115 -8.49 -9.25 -13.04
C ASP A 115 -8.54 -7.91 -12.31
N LEU A 116 -7.38 -7.37 -11.93
CA LEU A 116 -7.22 -6.06 -11.28
C LEU A 116 -7.66 -4.86 -12.14
N ALA A 117 -7.67 -4.99 -13.46
CA ALA A 117 -8.20 -3.98 -14.36
C ALA A 117 -9.74 -3.93 -14.38
N MET A 118 -10.42 -5.03 -14.03
CA MET A 118 -11.90 -5.07 -13.91
C MET A 118 -12.43 -4.23 -12.74
N PHE A 119 -11.56 -3.74 -11.85
CA PHE A 119 -11.90 -2.93 -10.66
C PHE A 119 -11.96 -1.42 -10.89
N THR A 120 -11.72 -0.95 -12.13
CA THR A 120 -11.51 0.48 -12.42
C THR A 120 -12.79 1.31 -12.57
N SER A 121 -13.97 0.73 -12.34
CA SER A 121 -15.26 1.42 -12.55
C SER A 121 -15.56 2.58 -11.58
N GLY A 122 -14.68 2.84 -10.60
CA GLY A 122 -14.79 4.01 -9.70
C GLY A 122 -15.90 3.91 -8.64
N GLU A 123 -16.65 2.81 -8.59
CA GLU A 123 -17.63 2.54 -7.56
C GLU A 123 -17.01 1.76 -6.38
N PRO A 124 -17.39 2.08 -5.13
CA PRO A 124 -16.97 1.29 -3.99
C PRO A 124 -17.67 -0.09 -3.96
N PHE A 125 -16.89 -1.14 -3.75
CA PHE A 125 -17.37 -2.53 -3.66
C PHE A 125 -17.65 -2.91 -2.20
N PRO A 126 -18.61 -3.83 -1.94
CA PRO A 126 -18.78 -4.37 -0.60
C PRO A 126 -17.55 -5.20 -0.22
N ALA A 127 -16.95 -4.86 0.92
CA ALA A 127 -15.71 -5.47 1.40
C ALA A 127 -15.80 -5.86 2.87
N TRP A 128 -15.24 -7.01 3.22
CA TRP A 128 -15.08 -7.49 4.58
C TRP A 128 -13.61 -7.51 4.95
N ARG A 129 -13.22 -6.68 5.90
CA ARG A 129 -11.85 -6.64 6.43
C ARG A 129 -11.65 -7.74 7.47
N HIS A 130 -10.63 -8.57 7.28
CA HIS A 130 -10.22 -9.66 8.17
C HIS A 130 -8.70 -9.72 8.22
N GLU A 131 -8.09 -9.50 9.39
CA GLU A 131 -6.67 -9.80 9.69
C GLU A 131 -5.69 -9.48 8.53
N GLY A 132 -5.61 -8.22 8.11
CA GLY A 132 -4.71 -7.80 7.03
C GLY A 132 -5.17 -8.12 5.62
N ARG A 133 -6.43 -8.56 5.45
CA ARG A 133 -7.04 -8.87 4.16
C ARG A 133 -8.40 -8.19 3.99
N ILE A 134 -8.79 -8.00 2.74
CA ILE A 134 -10.15 -7.69 2.33
C ILE A 134 -10.70 -8.86 1.52
N ILE A 135 -11.88 -9.34 1.90
CA ILE A 135 -12.72 -10.16 1.04
C ILE A 135 -13.73 -9.27 0.34
N THR A 136 -13.95 -9.48 -0.96
CA THR A 136 -14.92 -8.70 -1.73
C THR A 136 -15.56 -9.52 -2.86
N LEU A 137 -16.71 -9.05 -3.36
CA LEU A 137 -17.44 -9.64 -4.47
C LEU A 137 -17.58 -8.64 -5.62
N LEU A 138 -17.24 -9.10 -6.81
CA LEU A 138 -16.73 -8.22 -7.86
C LEU A 138 -17.34 -8.64 -9.19
N LEU A 139 -18.15 -7.78 -9.77
CA LEU A 139 -18.76 -8.01 -11.08
C LEU A 139 -18.12 -7.06 -12.08
N GLY A 140 -17.46 -7.59 -13.10
CA GLY A 140 -16.72 -6.77 -14.05
C GLY A 140 -16.53 -7.42 -15.41
N GLN A 141 -16.21 -6.57 -16.38
CA GLN A 141 -15.81 -6.93 -17.74
C GLN A 141 -14.79 -5.88 -18.20
N MET A 142 -13.63 -6.31 -18.68
CA MET A 142 -12.55 -5.39 -19.09
C MET A 142 -12.87 -4.65 -20.40
N ASP A 143 -13.36 -5.39 -21.39
CA ASP A 143 -13.93 -4.87 -22.65
C ASP A 143 -14.91 -5.92 -23.21
N LYS A 144 -15.69 -5.57 -24.22
CA LYS A 144 -16.61 -6.45 -24.96
C LYS A 144 -15.98 -7.75 -25.45
N GLU A 145 -14.66 -7.75 -25.67
CA GLU A 145 -13.89 -8.91 -26.14
C GLU A 145 -13.60 -9.92 -25.02
N PHE A 146 -13.83 -9.53 -23.76
CA PHE A 146 -13.60 -10.35 -22.57
C PHE A 146 -14.92 -10.83 -21.96
N PRO A 147 -14.91 -11.96 -21.23
CA PRO A 147 -16.10 -12.44 -20.53
C PRO A 147 -16.54 -11.45 -19.45
N LEU A 148 -17.84 -11.45 -19.15
CA LEU A 148 -18.37 -10.86 -17.92
C LEU A 148 -18.15 -11.86 -16.79
N VAL A 149 -17.51 -11.43 -15.71
CA VAL A 149 -17.12 -12.32 -14.61
C VAL A 149 -17.62 -11.76 -13.29
N LEU A 150 -18.25 -12.61 -12.48
CA LEU A 150 -18.44 -12.38 -11.05
C LEU A 150 -17.38 -13.16 -10.28
N THR A 151 -16.60 -12.48 -9.45
CA THR A 151 -15.44 -13.02 -8.75
C THR A 151 -15.57 -12.76 -7.24
N VAL A 152 -15.18 -13.73 -6.42
CA VAL A 152 -14.80 -13.48 -5.03
C VAL A 152 -13.29 -13.30 -4.96
N ALA A 153 -12.84 -12.22 -4.32
CA ALA A 153 -11.42 -11.96 -4.15
C ALA A 153 -11.04 -11.82 -2.69
N ALA A 154 -9.81 -12.23 -2.38
CA ALA A 154 -9.11 -11.89 -1.16
C ALA A 154 -7.87 -11.09 -1.54
N VAL A 155 -7.76 -9.87 -1.02
CA VAL A 155 -6.67 -8.95 -1.34
C VAL A 155 -5.97 -8.58 -0.05
N GLU A 156 -4.63 -8.63 -0.04
CA GLU A 156 -3.83 -8.14 1.07
C GLU A 156 -4.04 -6.64 1.25
N VAL A 157 -4.17 -6.22 2.50
CA VAL A 157 -4.28 -4.81 2.85
C VAL A 157 -3.22 -4.44 3.85
N ALA A 158 -2.52 -3.37 3.50
CA ALA A 158 -1.59 -2.70 4.37
C ALA A 158 -2.26 -2.31 5.70
N THR A 159 -1.81 -3.01 6.73
CA THR A 159 -2.15 -2.83 8.14
C THR A 159 -0.98 -2.15 8.81
N ARG A 160 -1.29 -1.11 9.60
CA ARG A 160 -0.28 -0.39 10.35
C ARG A 160 0.16 -1.27 11.52
N LEU A 161 1.43 -1.64 11.54
CA LEU A 161 2.05 -2.45 12.60
C LEU A 161 2.60 -1.57 13.72
N LEU A 162 3.16 -0.41 13.36
CA LEU A 162 3.72 0.56 14.29
C LEU A 162 3.30 1.98 13.87
N ASN A 163 3.00 2.84 14.85
CA ASN A 163 2.83 4.27 14.64
C ASN A 163 3.53 5.03 15.76
N HIS A 164 4.43 5.93 15.41
CA HIS A 164 5.14 6.76 16.37
C HIS A 164 5.15 8.23 15.96
N ASP A 165 4.58 9.07 16.81
CA ASP A 165 4.44 10.50 16.61
C ASP A 165 5.26 11.26 17.63
N PHE A 166 6.10 12.17 17.17
CA PHE A 166 6.93 12.98 18.06
C PHE A 166 7.29 14.33 17.44
N ARG A 167 7.80 15.22 18.30
CA ARG A 167 8.31 16.53 17.89
C ARG A 167 9.83 16.46 17.86
N GLN A 168 10.45 16.75 16.73
CA GLN A 168 11.90 16.83 16.61
C GLN A 168 12.33 18.29 16.51
N PRO A 169 13.15 18.80 17.44
CA PRO A 169 13.87 20.06 17.26
C PRO A 169 14.73 19.99 15.99
N ILE A 170 14.71 21.05 15.19
CA ILE A 170 15.43 21.10 13.92
C ILE A 170 16.61 22.06 14.02
N SER A 171 17.80 21.51 13.81
CA SER A 171 19.05 22.22 13.64
C SER A 171 19.55 22.09 12.20
N TYR A 172 20.16 23.17 11.69
CA TYR A 172 20.74 23.26 10.34
C TYR A 172 19.81 22.84 9.18
N SER A 173 18.48 22.97 9.36
CA SER A 173 17.49 22.68 8.33
C SER A 173 17.46 21.22 7.86
N ASN A 174 18.01 20.28 8.63
CA ASN A 174 18.12 18.88 8.23
C ASN A 174 17.55 17.96 9.31
N LEU A 175 16.82 16.93 8.86
CA LEU A 175 16.32 15.82 9.66
C LEU A 175 16.82 14.53 9.01
N ALA A 176 17.34 13.60 9.81
CA ALA A 176 17.81 12.31 9.33
C ALA A 176 17.11 11.18 10.09
N MET A 177 16.73 10.12 9.39
CA MET A 177 16.34 8.84 9.98
C MET A 177 17.40 7.80 9.60
N ARG A 178 17.89 7.07 10.60
CA ARG A 178 19.01 6.12 10.46
C ARG A 178 18.73 4.83 11.19
N ASP A 179 19.37 3.77 10.72
CA ASP A 179 19.53 2.53 11.47
C ASP A 179 20.62 2.67 12.54
N GLU A 180 20.45 2.02 13.69
CA GLU A 180 21.36 2.09 14.86
C GLU A 180 22.81 1.68 14.53
N LEU A 181 23.03 0.89 13.48
CA LEU A 181 24.37 0.46 13.05
C LEU A 181 25.08 1.44 12.11
N VAL A 182 24.49 2.60 11.82
CA VAL A 182 25.14 3.65 11.02
C VAL A 182 26.06 4.47 11.92
N GLU A 183 27.35 4.12 11.96
CA GLU A 183 28.31 4.70 12.91
C GLU A 183 28.71 6.16 12.62
N GLU A 184 28.68 6.62 11.36
CA GLU A 184 29.01 8.01 11.01
C GLU A 184 28.15 8.57 9.87
N PRO A 185 27.63 9.81 9.98
CA PRO A 185 27.03 10.50 8.84
C PRO A 185 28.11 10.73 7.78
N PRO A 186 27.93 10.29 6.52
CA PRO A 186 28.91 10.54 5.48
C PRO A 186 29.10 12.06 5.31
N HIS A 187 30.33 12.52 5.09
CA HIS A 187 30.63 13.94 4.86
C HIS A 187 29.86 14.58 3.67
N GLU A 188 29.15 13.77 2.88
CA GLU A 188 28.38 14.15 1.69
C GLU A 188 26.90 14.50 1.97
N THR A 189 26.42 14.42 3.22
CA THR A 189 25.00 14.65 3.60
C THR A 189 24.43 15.97 3.05
N HIS A 190 25.21 17.06 3.14
CA HIS A 190 24.78 18.36 2.62
C HIS A 190 24.83 18.43 1.10
N GLN A 191 25.77 17.74 0.44
CA GLN A 191 25.87 17.77 -1.01
C GLN A 191 24.71 17.02 -1.67
N LEU A 192 24.24 15.92 -1.08
CA LEU A 192 23.07 15.18 -1.58
C LEU A 192 21.80 16.05 -1.57
N LEU A 193 21.50 16.71 -0.44
CA LEU A 193 20.34 17.62 -0.32
C LEU A 193 20.47 18.92 -1.13
N ILE A 194 21.70 19.39 -1.39
CA ILE A 194 21.95 20.60 -2.21
C ILE A 194 21.92 20.27 -3.71
N SER A 195 22.32 19.05 -4.09
CA SER A 195 22.40 18.62 -5.50
C SER A 195 21.04 18.22 -6.08
N GLY A 196 20.15 17.66 -5.26
CA GLY A 196 18.76 17.41 -5.60
C GLY A 196 17.90 18.66 -5.37
N LYS A 197 16.95 18.93 -6.26
CA LYS A 197 15.82 19.85 -5.95
C LYS A 197 14.83 19.22 -4.97
N ASP A 198 15.25 18.13 -4.34
CA ASP A 198 14.41 17.13 -3.69
C ASP A 198 14.48 17.35 -2.19
N ALA A 199 13.31 17.44 -1.55
CA ALA A 199 13.20 17.68 -0.12
C ALA A 199 13.58 16.44 0.71
N VAL A 200 13.86 15.31 0.07
CA VAL A 200 14.12 14.01 0.67
C VAL A 200 15.19 13.30 -0.17
N ALA A 201 16.08 12.53 0.45
CA ALA A 201 17.08 11.72 -0.24
C ALA A 201 17.48 10.51 0.61
N VAL A 202 18.08 9.47 0.00
CA VAL A 202 18.74 8.40 0.74
C VAL A 202 20.24 8.46 0.54
N SER A 203 21.01 8.41 1.62
CA SER A 203 22.47 8.28 1.60
C SER A 203 22.90 6.85 1.90
N ASN A 204 23.75 6.28 1.05
CA ASN A 204 24.32 4.94 1.17
C ASN A 204 23.31 3.80 1.41
N GLY A 205 22.04 4.00 1.04
CA GLY A 205 20.96 3.05 1.32
C GLY A 205 20.52 2.99 2.79
N ARG A 206 21.15 3.72 3.72
CA ARG A 206 21.03 3.49 5.18
C ARG A 206 20.48 4.68 5.95
N GLU A 207 20.50 5.84 5.32
CA GLU A 207 20.10 7.10 5.94
C GLU A 207 19.08 7.78 5.04
N LEU A 208 17.89 8.01 5.59
CA LEU A 208 16.89 8.87 4.97
C LEU A 208 17.12 10.31 5.44
N LEU A 209 17.42 11.19 4.50
CA LEU A 209 17.63 12.61 4.71
C LEU A 209 16.39 13.40 4.30
N MET A 210 16.01 14.37 5.10
CA MET A 210 14.87 15.24 4.88
C MET A 210 15.26 16.70 5.14
N TYR A 211 15.00 17.56 4.17
CA TYR A 211 15.24 18.99 4.29
C TYR A 211 14.05 19.70 4.94
N CYS A 212 14.32 20.44 6.01
CA CYS A 212 13.36 21.27 6.73
C CYS A 212 13.56 22.76 6.36
N TRP A 213 12.55 23.43 5.80
CA TRP A 213 12.61 24.87 5.53
C TRP A 213 12.44 25.70 6.82
N SER A 214 11.78 25.13 7.84
CA SER A 214 11.61 25.76 9.16
C SER A 214 12.67 25.28 10.14
N VAL A 215 13.29 26.23 10.85
CA VAL A 215 14.49 26.05 11.68
C VAL A 215 14.19 25.84 13.17
N ARG A 216 13.02 25.32 13.54
CA ARG A 216 12.68 25.17 14.98
C ARG A 216 12.17 23.80 15.36
N THR A 217 11.10 23.31 14.74
CA THR A 217 10.50 22.03 15.14
C THR A 217 9.73 21.42 13.98
N ALA A 218 9.89 20.11 13.81
CA ALA A 218 9.07 19.30 12.93
C ALA A 218 8.21 18.33 13.74
N LEU A 219 6.97 18.09 13.28
CA LEU A 219 6.18 16.93 13.65
C LEU A 219 6.61 15.78 12.75
N VAL A 220 6.95 14.65 13.34
CA VAL A 220 7.36 13.45 12.61
C VAL A 220 6.40 12.33 13.00
N ASN A 221 5.69 11.80 12.01
CA ASN A 221 4.90 10.57 12.10
C ASN A 221 5.68 9.48 11.36
N VAL A 222 6.03 8.41 12.07
CA VAL A 222 6.64 7.21 11.49
C VAL A 222 5.65 6.08 11.60
N ALA A 223 5.27 5.51 10.47
CA ALA A 223 4.34 4.39 10.39
C ALA A 223 5.00 3.21 9.69
N VAL A 224 4.97 2.04 10.33
CA VAL A 224 5.43 0.78 9.71
C VAL A 224 4.22 -0.05 9.31
N TRP A 225 4.26 -0.60 8.12
CA TRP A 225 3.19 -1.37 7.50
C TRP A 225 3.69 -2.76 7.12
N ASN A 226 2.79 -3.74 7.12
CA ASN A 226 3.09 -5.10 6.62
C ASN A 226 3.17 -5.16 5.08
N ALA A 227 2.60 -4.17 4.38
CA ALA A 227 2.60 -4.06 2.93
C ALA A 227 2.56 -2.58 2.52
N ASP A 228 2.75 -2.26 1.23
CA ASP A 228 2.65 -0.88 0.74
C ASP A 228 1.27 -0.28 1.10
N PRO A 229 1.21 0.78 1.92
CA PRO A 229 -0.04 1.45 2.27
C PRO A 229 -0.80 2.09 1.11
N GLY A 230 -0.23 2.13 -0.09
CA GLY A 230 -0.79 2.78 -1.28
C GLY A 230 -0.92 4.30 -1.06
N LEU A 231 -1.29 5.05 -2.10
CA LEU A 231 -1.55 6.49 -1.95
C LEU A 231 -2.82 6.70 -1.10
N ARG A 232 -2.64 6.85 0.22
CA ARG A 232 -3.75 7.22 1.10
C ARG A 232 -4.17 8.66 0.79
N SER A 233 -5.38 8.88 0.27
CA SER A 233 -6.00 10.21 0.36
C SER A 233 -6.69 10.34 1.72
N PRO A 234 -6.47 11.41 2.51
CA PRO A 234 -6.26 12.78 2.05
C PRO A 234 -4.83 13.28 2.33
N VAL A 235 -3.86 12.81 1.55
CA VAL A 235 -2.53 13.44 1.44
C VAL A 235 -2.57 14.61 0.42
N GLN A 236 -3.77 15.08 0.01
CA GLN A 236 -3.96 16.17 -0.97
C GLN A 236 -3.24 17.49 -0.61
N ASP A 237 -2.88 17.69 0.66
CA ASP A 237 -2.16 18.88 1.14
C ASP A 237 -0.62 18.71 1.19
N PHE A 238 -0.12 17.49 1.01
CA PHE A 238 1.32 17.22 1.04
C PHE A 238 1.90 17.49 -0.35
N ARG A 239 2.97 18.29 -0.38
CA ARG A 239 3.49 18.85 -1.64
C ARG A 239 4.52 17.98 -2.33
N HIS A 240 5.02 16.96 -1.64
CA HIS A 240 6.11 16.12 -2.10
C HIS A 240 5.93 14.73 -1.52
N THR A 241 5.94 13.71 -2.38
CA THR A 241 5.90 12.30 -2.01
C THR A 241 6.94 11.57 -2.84
N GLU A 242 7.89 10.91 -2.19
CA GLU A 242 8.90 10.08 -2.85
C GLU A 242 8.90 8.69 -2.24
N ILE A 243 9.09 7.67 -3.08
CA ILE A 243 9.32 6.29 -2.67
C ILE A 243 10.81 6.02 -2.83
N LEU A 244 11.44 5.65 -1.73
CA LEU A 244 12.88 5.47 -1.58
C LEU A 244 13.14 4.07 -1.00
N ARG A 245 14.37 3.57 -1.17
CA ARG A 245 14.80 2.29 -0.59
C ARG A 245 15.70 2.56 0.62
N LEU A 246 15.42 1.91 1.73
CA LEU A 246 16.19 1.99 2.98
C LEU A 246 16.55 0.59 3.48
N GLU A 247 17.78 0.40 3.91
CA GLU A 247 18.32 -0.87 4.42
C GLU A 247 18.49 -0.75 5.93
N CYS A 248 17.81 -1.64 6.66
CA CYS A 248 17.67 -1.56 8.12
C CYS A 248 18.24 -2.84 8.79
N PRO A 249 19.58 -2.97 8.89
CA PRO A 249 20.22 -4.19 9.39
C PRO A 249 19.94 -4.49 10.87
N SER A 250 19.76 -3.48 11.72
CA SER A 250 19.42 -3.72 13.14
C SER A 250 17.93 -3.81 13.40
N ALA A 251 17.10 -3.46 12.40
CA ALA A 251 15.69 -3.20 12.57
C ALA A 251 15.41 -2.09 13.60
N ARG A 252 16.39 -1.25 13.95
CA ARG A 252 16.22 -0.20 14.96
C ARG A 252 16.51 1.14 14.35
N LEU A 253 15.44 1.92 14.17
CA LEU A 253 15.54 3.25 13.59
C LEU A 253 15.51 4.32 14.67
N TYR A 254 16.22 5.40 14.41
CA TYR A 254 16.13 6.63 15.18
C TYR A 254 16.10 7.83 14.23
N VAL A 255 15.56 8.93 14.73
CA VAL A 255 15.48 10.20 14.01
C VAL A 255 16.28 11.25 14.75
N GLU A 256 17.10 12.00 14.04
CA GLU A 256 17.94 13.05 14.61
C GLU A 256 17.98 14.31 13.75
N SER A 257 18.36 15.42 14.38
CA SER A 257 18.68 16.67 13.70
C SER A 257 19.91 17.26 14.38
N ALA A 258 21.11 16.89 13.91
CA ALA A 258 22.35 17.27 14.58
C ALA A 258 22.44 18.80 14.79
N PRO A 259 22.83 19.28 15.99
CA PRO A 259 23.36 18.54 17.13
C PRO A 259 22.30 18.16 18.18
N ASP A 260 21.02 18.31 17.88
CA ASP A 260 19.93 18.00 18.81
C ASP A 260 19.85 16.49 19.08
N PRO A 261 19.38 16.07 20.28
CA PRO A 261 19.30 14.67 20.64
C PRO A 261 18.45 13.86 19.65
N SER A 262 18.94 12.65 19.37
CA SER A 262 18.22 11.64 18.60
C SER A 262 17.01 11.12 19.37
N GLN A 263 15.94 10.81 18.66
CA GLN A 263 14.75 10.12 19.14
C GLN A 263 14.66 8.76 18.48
N SER A 264 14.94 7.70 19.24
CA SER A 264 14.74 6.33 18.79
C SER A 264 13.26 6.00 18.68
N LEU A 265 12.91 5.16 17.70
CA LEU A 265 11.62 4.49 17.72
C LEU A 265 11.50 3.62 18.99
N PRO A 266 10.30 3.49 19.56
CA PRO A 266 10.10 2.83 20.85
C PRO A 266 10.43 1.34 20.80
N GLU A 267 10.29 0.71 19.63
CA GLU A 267 10.47 -0.72 19.40
C GLU A 267 11.23 -0.93 18.09
N PRO A 268 11.95 -2.07 17.94
CA PRO A 268 12.45 -2.51 16.65
C PRO A 268 11.31 -2.63 15.62
N LEU A 269 11.66 -2.57 14.34
CA LEU A 269 10.72 -2.76 13.24
C LEU A 269 10.05 -4.14 13.38
N PRO A 270 8.70 -4.22 13.39
CA PRO A 270 7.97 -5.48 13.62
C PRO A 270 8.35 -6.60 12.65
N GLU A 271 8.71 -6.24 11.41
CA GLU A 271 9.11 -7.17 10.34
C GLU A 271 10.61 -7.55 10.38
N GLY A 272 11.34 -7.09 11.42
CA GLY A 272 12.75 -7.43 11.63
C GLY A 272 13.73 -6.70 10.72
N ALA A 273 14.93 -7.28 10.55
CA ALA A 273 15.95 -6.70 9.68
C ALA A 273 15.61 -6.95 8.20
N GLY A 274 15.97 -6.01 7.33
CA GLY A 274 15.70 -6.17 5.90
C GLY A 274 15.83 -4.90 5.08
N THR A 275 15.43 -5.03 3.82
CA THR A 275 15.24 -3.92 2.90
C THR A 275 13.80 -3.42 3.01
N TYR A 276 13.65 -2.11 3.15
CA TYR A 276 12.37 -1.42 3.27
C TYR A 276 12.20 -0.45 2.11
N SER A 277 10.98 -0.38 1.59
CA SER A 277 10.54 0.80 0.85
C SER A 277 10.01 1.83 1.84
N VAL A 278 10.35 3.09 1.57
CA VAL A 278 10.02 4.21 2.44
C VAL A 278 9.36 5.29 1.61
N ARG A 279 8.19 5.73 2.05
CA ARG A 279 7.52 6.88 1.47
C ARG A 279 7.53 8.03 2.45
N VAL A 280 8.02 9.18 1.98
CA VAL A 280 8.02 10.41 2.77
C VAL A 280 7.05 11.41 2.16
N ALA A 281 6.04 11.80 2.93
CA ALA A 281 5.18 12.91 2.60
C ALA A 281 5.52 14.11 3.49
N ARG A 282 5.65 15.30 2.88
CA ARG A 282 5.84 16.56 3.61
C ARG A 282 4.70 17.56 3.47
N ARG A 283 4.24 18.11 4.61
CA ARG A 283 3.26 19.20 4.69
C ARG A 283 3.84 20.38 5.46
N ARG A 284 3.64 21.58 4.93
CA ARG A 284 3.93 22.82 5.66
C ARG A 284 2.62 23.31 6.27
N GLN A 285 2.52 23.26 7.60
CA GLN A 285 1.37 23.85 8.27
C GLN A 285 1.56 25.39 8.26
N PRO A 286 0.59 26.16 7.73
CA PRO A 286 0.57 27.59 8.02
C PRO A 286 0.44 27.77 9.54
N PRO A 287 0.97 28.86 10.13
CA PRO A 287 0.79 29.10 11.55
C PRO A 287 -0.72 29.17 11.81
N ASP A 288 -1.17 28.61 12.93
CA ASP A 288 -2.59 28.61 13.26
C ASP A 288 -3.09 30.05 13.14
N ARG A 289 -4.09 30.26 12.27
CA ARG A 289 -4.73 31.57 12.16
C ARG A 289 -5.38 31.83 13.51
N ALA A 290 -4.71 32.59 14.36
CA ALA A 290 -5.32 33.17 15.52
C ALA A 290 -6.61 33.86 15.05
N GLU A 291 -7.75 33.49 15.63
CA GLU A 291 -9.07 34.07 15.37
C GLU A 291 -9.15 35.56 15.80
N SER A 292 -8.02 36.23 15.99
CA SER A 292 -7.88 37.63 16.37
C SER A 292 -6.94 38.36 15.42
N PRO A 293 -7.43 39.29 14.59
CA PRO A 293 -6.64 40.04 13.60
C PRO A 293 -5.60 41.02 14.17
N SER A 294 -5.35 41.00 15.48
CA SER A 294 -4.70 42.12 16.19
C SER A 294 -3.38 41.77 16.88
N GLN A 295 -2.85 40.55 16.71
CA GLN A 295 -1.47 40.24 17.14
C GLN A 295 -0.75 39.44 16.04
N PRO A 296 0.44 39.87 15.58
CA PRO A 296 1.30 38.97 14.81
C PRO A 296 1.65 37.81 15.74
N THR A 297 1.08 36.63 15.50
CA THR A 297 1.55 35.41 16.12
C THR A 297 2.90 35.09 15.52
N ASP A 298 3.97 35.31 16.29
CA ASP A 298 5.32 34.79 16.02
C ASP A 298 5.37 33.25 16.13
N GLU A 299 4.24 32.56 15.92
CA GLU A 299 4.19 31.11 15.96
C GLU A 299 4.98 30.57 14.77
N PRO A 300 6.08 29.84 15.04
CA PRO A 300 6.91 29.33 13.97
C PRO A 300 6.10 28.34 13.13
N HIS A 301 6.29 28.41 11.82
CA HIS A 301 5.81 27.36 10.92
C HIS A 301 6.29 26.01 11.44
N THR A 302 5.34 25.11 11.70
CA THR A 302 5.67 23.72 12.01
C THR A 302 5.62 22.93 10.71
N GLU A 303 6.68 22.19 10.45
CA GLU A 303 6.69 21.24 9.34
C GLU A 303 6.24 19.88 9.83
N GLU A 304 5.54 19.14 8.97
CA GLU A 304 5.05 17.81 9.26
C GLU A 304 5.59 16.84 8.21
N PHE A 305 6.20 15.77 8.70
CA PHE A 305 6.70 14.65 7.91
C PHE A 305 5.92 13.39 8.29
N THR A 306 5.39 12.71 7.29
CA THR A 306 4.82 11.38 7.40
C THR A 306 5.76 10.43 6.69
N ILE A 307 6.28 9.44 7.41
CA ILE A 307 7.25 8.46 6.92
C ILE A 307 6.60 7.08 7.04
N ASP A 308 6.17 6.55 5.91
CA ASP A 308 5.61 5.20 5.81
C ASP A 308 6.72 4.22 5.41
N LEU A 309 6.92 3.14 6.17
CA LEU A 309 7.88 2.07 5.86
C LEU A 309 7.17 0.73 5.67
N TRP A 310 7.58 -0.07 4.70
CA TRP A 310 7.16 -1.47 4.55
C TRP A 310 8.31 -2.33 4.03
N ARG A 311 8.42 -3.56 4.51
CA ARG A 311 9.52 -4.47 4.15
C ARG A 311 9.29 -4.97 2.72
N THR A 312 10.34 -4.95 1.90
CA THR A 312 10.30 -5.40 0.50
C THR A 312 11.26 -6.55 0.21
N GLY A 313 12.13 -6.90 1.16
CA GLY A 313 12.98 -8.08 1.02
C GLY A 313 14.01 -8.21 2.12
N ASP A 314 14.84 -9.23 1.99
CA ASP A 314 16.00 -9.45 2.85
C ASP A 314 17.10 -8.40 2.59
N LEU A 315 18.09 -8.36 3.49
CA LEU A 315 19.29 -7.55 3.25
C LEU A 315 20.10 -8.15 2.08
N PRO A 316 20.73 -7.33 1.24
CA PRO A 316 21.72 -7.81 0.27
C PRO A 316 22.84 -8.61 0.94
N GLN A 317 23.41 -9.61 0.24
CA GLN A 317 24.50 -10.43 0.79
C GLN A 317 25.70 -9.62 1.28
N GLU A 318 26.03 -8.54 0.57
CA GLU A 318 27.13 -7.61 0.92
C GLU A 318 27.01 -7.07 2.35
N TRP A 319 25.79 -6.98 2.87
CA TRP A 319 25.54 -6.56 4.24
C TRP A 319 25.72 -7.64 5.28
N LEU A 320 25.30 -8.85 4.96
CA LEU A 320 25.51 -10.00 5.83
C LEU A 320 27.02 -10.19 6.04
N ASP A 321 27.79 -10.01 4.96
CA ASP A 321 29.25 -10.09 5.00
C ASP A 321 29.88 -8.98 5.88
N LEU A 322 29.38 -7.73 5.80
CA LEU A 322 29.85 -6.62 6.64
C LEU A 322 29.53 -6.82 8.13
N LEU A 323 28.32 -7.32 8.44
CA LEU A 323 27.92 -7.60 9.82
C LEU A 323 28.74 -8.74 10.45
N ASP A 324 29.10 -9.73 9.63
CA ASP A 324 29.97 -10.84 10.04
C ASP A 324 31.42 -10.40 10.28
N ASP A 325 31.96 -9.51 9.44
CA ASP A 325 33.34 -8.98 9.56
C ASP A 325 33.52 -8.08 10.79
N ASP A 326 32.50 -7.30 11.18
CA ASP A 326 32.57 -6.42 12.36
C ASP A 326 32.36 -7.17 13.70
N GLY A 327 32.12 -8.48 13.67
CA GLY A 327 31.86 -9.29 14.87
C GLY A 327 30.58 -8.87 15.61
N LEU A 328 29.68 -8.16 14.93
CA LEU A 328 28.39 -7.70 15.42
C LEU A 328 27.34 -8.82 15.34
N GLN A 329 27.67 -10.01 15.86
CA GLN A 329 26.64 -11.00 16.18
C GLN A 329 26.00 -10.62 17.52
N ARG A 330 24.77 -10.10 17.50
CA ARG A 330 23.92 -9.99 18.69
C ARG A 330 22.54 -10.58 18.48
#